data_AF-F3NHY8-F1
#
_entry.id   AF-F3NHY8-F1
#
_cell.length_a   1.000
_cell.length_b   1.000
_cell.length_c   1.000
_cell.angle_alpha   90.00
_cell.angle_beta   90.00
_cell.angle_gamma   90.00
#
_symmetry.space_group_name_H-M   'P 1'
#
loop_
_entity.id
_entity.type
_entity.pdbx_description
1 polymer ?
#
loop_
_entity_poly.entity_id
_entity_poly.type
_entity_poly.pdbx_seq_one_letter_code
_entity_poly.pdbx_strand_id
1 'polypeptide(L)'
;MAQLLTLGARTFAVELEDDAPPQAVDGGLLLPPGRAAVLHGLGDALFYRHGHNSWSPCGWRRLSEAPLRIESAQRRLTADDTTWDDPSRHHSSAVAALQGADGQVLLLGALGLDVPRLTADRDTLAGWYEDAAAPWFLAYGTEEEVFAAYARHLGDRLGRGTRRAGNVWCSWYAYYENITEEQLTKDIDALRGLPFDVVQVDDGWETRVGDWEANDKFPSGMRDLAERIRGAGLRPGLWIAPFIVLPDSRTAREHPELLLREEDGRPAVAGHNWGSPYWVLDLTLPAAQEHLRGLVRRLVGEWGYTYLKLDFLQAGTTPGRHAHPAGREEVYRTGLRIIREEAGPDTYLLASGAPLLPSLGLADGLRSGPDVAPLWEHYATRDPSDALARNAVVNTVHRLWQSPLLEVDPDVVYFRSRLNLLTERQQGLLRDLADICGFRAVSDPPGWLRPEELQAMTRYLRARPEVRRTGRYHFLLDGREVDFTPVVHPDEEQRYPVA
;
A
#
# COMPACT_ATOMS: atom_id res chain seq x y z
N MET A 1 18.48 -24.23 -20.70
CA MET A 1 19.45 -25.04 -19.88
C MET A 1 19.92 -24.23 -18.65
N ALA A 2 20.42 -24.87 -17.59
CA ALA A 2 21.06 -24.13 -16.49
C ALA A 2 22.36 -23.45 -16.95
N GLN A 3 22.50 -22.16 -16.68
CA GLN A 3 23.59 -21.29 -17.10
C GLN A 3 24.26 -20.61 -15.90
N LEU A 4 25.57 -20.33 -16.01
CA LEU A 4 26.36 -19.74 -14.92
C LEU A 4 26.43 -18.22 -15.07
N LEU A 5 25.83 -17.49 -14.13
CA LEU A 5 25.82 -16.03 -14.11
C LEU A 5 26.68 -15.51 -12.96
N THR A 6 27.61 -14.60 -13.25
CA THR A 6 28.46 -13.97 -12.23
C THR A 6 27.94 -12.58 -11.88
N LEU A 7 27.67 -12.37 -10.60
CA LEU A 7 27.19 -11.11 -10.01
C LEU A 7 28.18 -10.70 -8.91
N GLY A 8 28.89 -9.60 -9.12
CA GLY A 8 29.97 -9.17 -8.24
C GLY A 8 31.05 -10.25 -8.10
N ALA A 9 31.34 -10.64 -6.86
CA ALA A 9 32.36 -11.65 -6.54
C ALA A 9 31.84 -13.10 -6.57
N ARG A 10 30.60 -13.35 -7.00
CA ARG A 10 29.95 -14.66 -6.86
C ARG A 10 29.29 -15.14 -8.15
N THR A 11 29.42 -16.43 -8.43
CA THR A 11 28.76 -17.11 -9.55
C THR A 11 27.59 -17.95 -9.05
N PHE A 12 26.46 -17.84 -9.73
CA PHE A 12 25.23 -18.57 -9.46
C PHE A 12 24.87 -19.45 -10.65
N ALA A 13 24.30 -20.63 -10.39
CA ALA A 13 23.65 -21.41 -11.44
C ALA A 13 22.19 -20.96 -11.55
N VAL A 14 21.77 -20.56 -12.75
CA VAL A 14 20.45 -20.02 -13.03
C VAL A 14 19.81 -20.82 -14.15
N GLU A 15 18.64 -21.36 -13.89
CA GLU A 15 17.76 -21.97 -14.88
C GLU A 15 16.75 -20.93 -15.36
N LEU A 16 16.62 -20.80 -16.68
CA LEU A 16 15.71 -19.90 -17.36
C LEU A 16 14.86 -20.72 -18.33
N GLU A 17 13.59 -20.38 -18.45
CA GLU A 17 12.65 -21.00 -19.39
C GLU A 17 12.96 -20.63 -20.85
N ASP A 18 13.29 -19.36 -21.08
CA ASP A 18 13.84 -18.88 -22.36
C ASP A 18 15.38 -19.05 -22.35
N ASP A 19 15.93 -19.60 -23.44
CA ASP A 19 17.37 -19.73 -23.65
C ASP A 19 18.04 -18.39 -24.08
N ALA A 20 17.27 -17.31 -24.22
CA ALA A 20 17.79 -15.96 -24.46
C ALA A 20 18.79 -15.53 -23.36
N PRO A 21 19.96 -14.96 -23.72
CA PRO A 21 21.00 -14.62 -22.75
C PRO A 21 20.59 -13.42 -21.88
N PRO A 22 20.83 -13.47 -20.56
CA PRO A 22 20.69 -12.32 -19.67
C PRO A 22 21.50 -11.11 -20.15
N GLN A 23 20.91 -9.93 -20.02
CA GLN A 23 21.54 -8.67 -20.44
C GLN A 23 22.12 -7.94 -19.24
N ALA A 24 23.35 -7.44 -19.37
CA ALA A 24 23.96 -6.59 -18.35
C ALA A 24 23.27 -5.22 -18.32
N VAL A 25 22.88 -4.79 -17.12
CA VAL A 25 22.24 -3.48 -16.87
C VAL A 25 22.87 -2.83 -15.64
N ASP A 26 22.58 -1.55 -15.40
CA ASP A 26 23.14 -0.88 -14.22
C ASP A 26 22.67 -1.56 -12.92
N GLY A 27 23.62 -1.87 -12.04
CA GLY A 27 23.41 -2.59 -10.78
C GLY A 27 23.03 -4.07 -10.87
N GLY A 28 23.01 -4.72 -12.05
CA GLY A 28 22.66 -6.15 -12.12
C GLY A 28 22.50 -6.73 -13.52
N LEU A 29 21.66 -7.77 -13.62
CA LEU A 29 21.29 -8.46 -14.84
C LEU A 29 19.78 -8.36 -15.08
N LEU A 30 19.40 -8.27 -16.34
CA LEU A 30 18.05 -8.36 -16.86
C LEU A 30 17.88 -9.77 -17.43
N LEU A 31 17.15 -10.63 -16.73
CA LEU A 31 16.81 -12.00 -17.18
C LEU A 31 15.64 -11.93 -18.19
N PRO A 32 15.60 -12.80 -19.21
CA PRO A 32 14.51 -12.83 -20.18
C PRO A 32 13.14 -13.11 -19.52
N PRO A 33 12.04 -12.88 -20.25
CA PRO A 33 10.71 -13.32 -19.83
C PRO A 33 10.62 -14.82 -19.55
N GLY A 34 9.73 -15.19 -18.63
CA GLY A 34 9.41 -16.58 -18.29
C GLY A 34 9.80 -16.94 -16.86
N ARG A 35 9.80 -18.24 -16.55
CA ARG A 35 10.27 -18.76 -15.25
C ARG A 35 11.78 -18.59 -15.13
N ALA A 36 12.22 -18.14 -13.97
CA ALA A 36 13.62 -18.09 -13.55
C ALA A 36 13.82 -18.83 -12.22
N ALA A 37 14.91 -19.57 -12.07
CA ALA A 37 15.29 -20.21 -10.82
C ALA A 37 16.79 -20.11 -10.57
N VAL A 38 17.18 -19.61 -9.39
CA VAL A 38 18.57 -19.40 -8.98
C VAL A 38 18.92 -20.39 -7.88
N LEU A 39 19.89 -21.27 -8.14
CA LEU A 39 20.54 -22.08 -7.12
C LEU A 39 21.50 -21.17 -6.34
N HIS A 40 21.05 -20.66 -5.19
CA HIS A 40 21.70 -19.54 -4.53
C HIS A 40 22.83 -19.95 -3.56
N GLY A 41 22.76 -21.15 -2.98
CA GLY A 41 23.79 -21.66 -2.06
C GLY A 41 24.08 -20.75 -0.86
N LEU A 42 23.07 -20.03 -0.36
CA LEU A 42 23.19 -19.14 0.82
C LEU A 42 22.83 -19.88 2.12
N GLY A 43 22.33 -21.12 2.03
CA GLY A 43 21.88 -21.91 3.18
C GLY A 43 20.67 -21.27 3.86
N ASP A 44 20.70 -21.17 5.20
CA ASP A 44 19.63 -20.56 5.98
C ASP A 44 19.69 -19.01 5.97
N ALA A 45 19.57 -18.43 4.78
CA ALA A 45 19.53 -16.99 4.55
C ALA A 45 18.32 -16.32 5.19
N LEU A 46 18.38 -14.98 5.34
CA LEU A 46 17.17 -14.19 5.59
C LEU A 46 16.45 -13.95 4.25
N PHE A 47 15.23 -14.45 4.11
CA PHE A 47 14.30 -14.18 3.03
C PHE A 47 13.48 -12.92 3.30
N TYR A 48 13.50 -11.99 2.35
CA TYR A 48 12.61 -10.84 2.28
C TYR A 48 11.32 -11.22 1.55
N ARG A 49 10.20 -11.15 2.27
CA ARG A 49 8.85 -11.20 1.70
C ARG A 49 8.36 -9.78 1.45
N HIS A 50 7.92 -9.51 0.23
CA HIS A 50 7.04 -8.42 -0.14
C HIS A 50 5.64 -9.00 -0.35
N GLY A 51 4.68 -8.62 0.51
CA GLY A 51 3.30 -9.06 0.37
C GLY A 51 2.58 -8.35 -0.77
N HIS A 52 1.53 -8.98 -1.31
CA HIS A 52 0.86 -8.59 -2.56
C HIS A 52 0.43 -7.12 -2.66
N ASN A 53 -0.23 -6.59 -1.63
CA ASN A 53 -0.82 -5.25 -1.58
C ASN A 53 -0.38 -4.45 -0.34
N SER A 54 -0.84 -3.19 -0.22
CA SER A 54 -0.58 -2.28 0.91
C SER A 54 -0.63 -2.95 2.29
N TRP A 55 -1.63 -3.78 2.57
CA TRP A 55 -1.85 -4.38 3.89
C TRP A 55 -1.17 -5.74 4.07
N SER A 56 -0.58 -6.29 3.01
CA SER A 56 0.07 -7.60 3.03
C SER A 56 1.38 -7.59 3.79
N PRO A 57 1.65 -8.62 4.61
CA PRO A 57 2.78 -8.60 5.53
C PRO A 57 4.12 -8.73 4.81
N CYS A 58 4.98 -7.74 5.08
CA CYS A 58 6.27 -7.52 4.47
C CYS A 58 7.39 -7.52 5.53
N GLY A 59 8.49 -8.21 5.27
CA GLY A 59 9.61 -8.31 6.22
C GLY A 59 10.59 -9.43 5.92
N TRP A 60 11.64 -9.52 6.77
CA TRP A 60 12.66 -10.56 6.71
C TRP A 60 12.37 -11.73 7.67
N ARG A 61 12.58 -12.97 7.21
CA ARG A 61 12.52 -14.22 7.98
C ARG A 61 13.66 -15.14 7.60
N ARG A 62 14.17 -15.98 8.50
CA ARG A 62 15.06 -17.10 8.11
C ARG A 62 14.29 -18.11 7.26
N LEU A 63 14.96 -18.72 6.30
CA LEU A 63 14.39 -19.83 5.51
C LEU A 63 14.05 -21.06 6.37
N SER A 64 14.61 -21.16 7.59
CA SER A 64 14.25 -22.13 8.62
C SER A 64 13.03 -21.76 9.48
N GLU A 65 12.59 -20.49 9.48
CA GLU A 65 11.37 -20.04 10.15
C GLU A 65 10.13 -20.31 9.28
N ALA A 66 8.94 -20.22 9.90
CA ALA A 66 7.67 -20.27 9.17
C ALA A 66 7.51 -19.08 8.20
N PRO A 67 6.85 -19.26 7.04
CA PRO A 67 6.55 -18.17 6.10
C PRO A 67 5.63 -17.10 6.69
N LEU A 68 5.88 -15.82 6.38
CA LEU A 68 5.08 -14.62 6.69
C LEU A 68 4.27 -14.71 8.02
N ARG A 69 2.92 -14.71 8.00
CA ARG A 69 1.93 -14.71 6.89
C ARG A 69 0.50 -14.38 7.39
N ILE A 70 -0.50 -14.23 6.50
CA ILE A 70 -1.93 -14.14 6.89
C ILE A 70 -2.56 -15.54 6.86
N GLU A 71 -2.89 -16.10 8.03
CA GLU A 71 -3.45 -17.47 8.15
C GLU A 71 -4.90 -17.57 7.65
N SER A 72 -5.71 -16.53 7.86
CA SER A 72 -7.13 -16.54 7.45
C SER A 72 -7.30 -16.38 5.94
N ALA A 73 -7.86 -17.40 5.28
CA ALA A 73 -8.20 -17.34 3.86
C ALA A 73 -9.19 -16.21 3.53
N GLN A 74 -10.11 -15.91 4.46
CA GLN A 74 -11.06 -14.82 4.33
C GLN A 74 -10.38 -13.45 4.41
N ARG A 75 -9.37 -13.29 5.29
CA ARG A 75 -8.59 -12.04 5.39
C ARG A 75 -7.65 -11.85 4.21
N ARG A 76 -7.05 -12.94 3.68
CA ARG A 76 -6.21 -12.89 2.46
C ARG A 76 -6.93 -12.30 1.26
N LEU A 77 -8.23 -12.56 1.08
CA LEU A 77 -9.01 -11.92 0.01
C LEU A 77 -8.94 -10.39 0.02
N THR A 78 -8.77 -9.77 1.20
CA THR A 78 -8.61 -8.31 1.34
C THR A 78 -7.13 -7.91 1.40
N ALA A 79 -6.30 -8.68 2.11
CA ALA A 79 -4.98 -8.23 2.57
C ALA A 79 -3.78 -9.01 2.02
N ASP A 80 -3.93 -9.97 1.11
CA ASP A 80 -2.80 -10.57 0.37
C ASP A 80 -3.27 -11.09 -1.00
N ASP A 81 -2.61 -12.08 -1.58
CA ASP A 81 -3.24 -12.97 -2.56
C ASP A 81 -3.57 -14.32 -1.92
N THR A 82 -4.80 -14.81 -2.10
CA THR A 82 -5.23 -16.10 -1.52
C THR A 82 -4.96 -17.31 -2.42
N THR A 83 -4.79 -17.10 -3.73
CA THR A 83 -4.55 -18.14 -4.74
C THR A 83 -3.16 -18.74 -4.59
N TRP A 84 -2.19 -17.92 -4.18
CA TRP A 84 -0.77 -18.29 -4.09
C TRP A 84 -0.22 -18.33 -2.65
N ASP A 85 -1.11 -18.58 -1.69
CA ASP A 85 -0.73 -18.78 -0.30
C ASP A 85 -0.06 -20.15 -0.09
N ASP A 86 1.19 -20.15 0.39
CA ASP A 86 1.91 -21.37 0.77
C ASP A 86 2.23 -21.34 2.28
N PRO A 87 1.65 -22.24 3.10
CA PRO A 87 1.95 -22.31 4.54
C PRO A 87 3.29 -23.01 4.85
N SER A 88 3.96 -23.59 3.85
CA SER A 88 5.16 -24.42 3.97
C SER A 88 6.41 -23.81 3.34
N ARG A 89 6.26 -23.01 2.28
CA ARG A 89 7.36 -22.35 1.56
C ARG A 89 7.32 -20.83 1.73
N HIS A 90 8.50 -20.23 1.82
CA HIS A 90 8.64 -18.79 1.74
C HIS A 90 8.23 -18.33 0.33
N HIS A 91 7.31 -17.38 0.28
CA HIS A 91 6.70 -16.87 -0.95
C HIS A 91 6.56 -15.35 -0.90
N SER A 92 6.62 -14.69 -2.04
CA SER A 92 6.61 -13.24 -2.21
C SER A 92 5.88 -12.82 -3.48
N SER A 93 5.42 -11.57 -3.50
CA SER A 93 4.88 -10.87 -4.67
C SER A 93 5.89 -9.82 -5.14
N ALA A 94 5.94 -9.56 -6.45
CA ALA A 94 6.80 -8.55 -7.10
C ALA A 94 8.33 -8.71 -6.93
N VAL A 95 8.86 -8.90 -5.72
CA VAL A 95 10.30 -9.04 -5.45
C VAL A 95 10.53 -9.95 -4.26
N ALA A 96 11.60 -10.74 -4.32
CA ALA A 96 12.13 -11.48 -3.19
C ALA A 96 13.64 -11.28 -3.13
N ALA A 97 14.17 -11.36 -1.91
CA ALA A 97 15.60 -11.20 -1.69
C ALA A 97 16.11 -12.14 -0.59
N LEU A 98 17.36 -12.58 -0.70
CA LEU A 98 18.03 -13.47 0.24
C LEU A 98 19.31 -12.81 0.75
N GLN A 99 19.39 -12.53 2.06
CA GLN A 99 20.62 -12.04 2.69
C GLN A 99 21.47 -13.20 3.22
N GLY A 100 22.72 -13.28 2.76
CA GLY A 100 23.70 -14.27 3.17
C GLY A 100 24.38 -13.97 4.50
N ALA A 101 25.19 -14.93 4.96
CA ALA A 101 26.07 -14.75 6.13
C ALA A 101 27.20 -13.73 5.89
N ASP A 102 27.48 -13.38 4.63
CA ASP A 102 28.37 -12.29 4.21
C ASP A 102 27.68 -10.90 4.25
N GLY A 103 26.41 -10.84 4.67
CA GLY A 103 25.60 -9.62 4.72
C GLY A 103 25.13 -9.11 3.37
N GLN A 104 25.56 -9.72 2.25
CA GLN A 104 25.15 -9.37 0.90
C GLN A 104 23.75 -9.92 0.61
N VAL A 105 23.04 -9.27 -0.31
CA VAL A 105 21.67 -9.57 -0.70
C VAL A 105 21.63 -10.01 -2.16
N LEU A 106 21.12 -11.21 -2.41
CA LEU A 106 20.66 -11.67 -3.73
C LEU A 106 19.21 -11.22 -3.91
N LEU A 107 18.92 -10.38 -4.91
CA LEU A 107 17.58 -9.90 -5.21
C LEU A 107 17.11 -10.43 -6.56
N LEU A 108 15.88 -10.97 -6.60
CA LEU A 108 15.14 -11.30 -7.83
C LEU A 108 13.83 -10.49 -7.83
N GLY A 109 13.63 -9.63 -8.82
CA GLY A 109 12.50 -8.70 -8.89
C GLY A 109 11.84 -8.68 -10.27
N ALA A 110 10.51 -8.71 -10.30
CA ALA A 110 9.69 -8.62 -11.50
C ALA A 110 9.76 -7.22 -12.12
N LEU A 111 9.89 -7.12 -13.44
CA LEU A 111 9.97 -5.82 -14.15
C LEU A 111 8.82 -5.61 -15.16
N GLY A 112 7.73 -6.35 -14.99
CA GLY A 112 6.49 -6.21 -15.75
C GLY A 112 5.29 -6.68 -14.94
N LEU A 113 4.11 -6.50 -15.53
CA LEU A 113 2.82 -6.87 -14.97
C LEU A 113 2.53 -8.36 -15.20
N ASP A 114 1.42 -8.82 -14.63
CA ASP A 114 0.84 -10.17 -14.68
C ASP A 114 1.16 -11.06 -13.46
N VAL A 115 1.00 -10.47 -12.28
CA VAL A 115 0.91 -11.19 -11.01
C VAL A 115 2.18 -12.04 -10.72
N PRO A 116 3.37 -11.42 -10.64
CA PRO A 116 4.61 -12.15 -10.40
C PRO A 116 4.65 -12.83 -9.03
N ARG A 117 5.03 -14.10 -9.05
CA ARG A 117 5.24 -14.96 -7.88
C ARG A 117 6.70 -15.30 -7.73
N LEU A 118 7.17 -15.24 -6.49
CA LEU A 118 8.49 -15.73 -6.13
C LEU A 118 8.38 -16.68 -4.95
N THR A 119 9.21 -17.72 -4.93
CA THR A 119 9.37 -18.62 -3.79
C THR A 119 10.84 -18.85 -3.48
N ALA A 120 11.13 -19.17 -2.22
CA ALA A 120 12.45 -19.60 -1.80
C ALA A 120 12.40 -20.78 -0.82
N ASP A 121 13.43 -21.60 -0.90
CA ASP A 121 13.84 -22.55 0.13
C ASP A 121 15.35 -22.36 0.40
N ARG A 122 16.03 -23.34 1.01
CA ARG A 122 17.45 -23.21 1.38
C ARG A 122 18.43 -23.31 0.22
N ASP A 123 17.95 -23.77 -0.94
CA ASP A 123 18.75 -24.04 -2.12
C ASP A 123 18.35 -23.14 -3.30
N THR A 124 17.05 -22.87 -3.46
CA THR A 124 16.47 -22.19 -4.63
C THR A 124 15.77 -20.87 -4.30
N LEU A 125 15.92 -19.89 -5.20
CA LEU A 125 15.10 -18.69 -5.31
C LEU A 125 14.49 -18.68 -6.71
N ALA A 126 13.18 -18.86 -6.83
CA ALA A 126 12.48 -18.97 -8.10
C ALA A 126 11.46 -17.84 -8.28
N GLY A 127 11.23 -17.45 -9.54
CA GLY A 127 10.22 -16.47 -9.97
C GLY A 127 9.48 -16.94 -11.22
N TRP A 128 8.17 -16.70 -11.29
CA TRP A 128 7.32 -16.88 -12.47
C TRP A 128 6.15 -15.89 -12.46
N TYR A 129 5.42 -15.81 -13.57
CA TYR A 129 4.21 -15.00 -13.77
C TYR A 129 2.99 -15.93 -13.91
N GLU A 130 1.77 -15.42 -13.75
CA GLU A 130 0.56 -16.26 -13.68
C GLU A 130 0.14 -16.82 -15.05
N ASP A 131 0.02 -15.96 -16.05
CA ASP A 131 -0.45 -16.29 -17.41
C ASP A 131 0.54 -15.86 -18.52
N ALA A 132 1.21 -14.72 -18.32
CA ALA A 132 2.11 -14.08 -19.27
C ALA A 132 3.59 -14.25 -18.85
N ALA A 133 4.48 -13.52 -19.54
CA ALA A 133 5.90 -13.53 -19.24
C ALA A 133 6.48 -12.11 -19.39
N ALA A 134 7.13 -11.61 -18.34
CA ALA A 134 7.89 -10.37 -18.40
C ALA A 134 9.30 -10.54 -17.81
N PRO A 135 10.27 -9.67 -18.17
CA PRO A 135 11.66 -9.84 -17.74
C PRO A 135 11.85 -9.66 -16.22
N TRP A 136 12.89 -10.26 -15.67
CA TRP A 136 13.28 -10.10 -14.27
C TRP A 136 14.55 -9.25 -14.11
N PHE A 137 14.70 -8.61 -12.97
CA PHE A 137 15.95 -8.04 -12.48
C PHE A 137 16.61 -8.99 -11.49
N LEU A 138 17.90 -9.28 -11.66
CA LEU A 138 18.70 -10.10 -10.77
C LEU A 138 19.97 -9.34 -10.34
N ALA A 139 20.21 -9.21 -9.04
CA ALA A 139 21.36 -8.47 -8.52
C ALA A 139 21.96 -9.13 -7.26
N TYR A 140 23.26 -8.88 -7.01
CA TYR A 140 23.96 -9.26 -5.78
C TYR A 140 24.86 -8.11 -5.31
N GLY A 141 24.68 -7.66 -4.07
CA GLY A 141 25.40 -6.52 -3.48
C GLY A 141 24.89 -6.18 -2.09
N THR A 142 25.10 -4.96 -1.60
CA THR A 142 24.47 -4.52 -0.35
C THR A 142 22.96 -4.35 -0.55
N GLU A 143 22.18 -4.43 0.55
CA GLU A 143 20.73 -4.23 0.52
C GLU A 143 20.32 -2.92 -0.18
N GLU A 144 21.00 -1.83 0.17
CA GLU A 144 20.68 -0.50 -0.38
C GLU A 144 20.93 -0.43 -1.89
N GLU A 145 22.07 -0.97 -2.35
CA GLU A 145 22.42 -0.99 -3.78
C GLU A 145 21.43 -1.80 -4.61
N VAL A 146 21.09 -3.03 -4.19
CA VAL A 146 20.23 -3.92 -5.00
C VAL A 146 18.79 -3.43 -5.05
N PHE A 147 18.24 -2.94 -3.93
CA PHE A 147 16.89 -2.37 -3.91
C PHE A 147 16.83 -1.01 -4.63
N ALA A 148 17.85 -0.17 -4.54
CA ALA A 148 17.90 1.09 -5.28
C ALA A 148 18.06 0.86 -6.80
N ALA A 149 18.84 -0.14 -7.23
CA ALA A 149 18.92 -0.52 -8.64
C ALA A 149 17.56 -1.05 -9.14
N TYR A 150 16.89 -1.92 -8.38
CA TYR A 150 15.56 -2.43 -8.71
C TYR A 150 14.51 -1.31 -8.82
N ALA A 151 14.47 -0.38 -7.84
CA ALA A 151 13.59 0.79 -7.88
C ALA A 151 13.88 1.75 -9.04
N ARG A 152 15.10 1.77 -9.57
CA ARG A 152 15.40 2.50 -10.81
C ARG A 152 14.78 1.78 -12.01
N HIS A 153 15.09 0.51 -12.24
CA HIS A 153 14.54 -0.26 -13.37
C HIS A 153 13.01 -0.36 -13.38
N LEU A 154 12.36 -0.45 -12.21
CA LEU A 154 10.90 -0.38 -12.09
C LEU A 154 10.34 0.96 -12.58
N GLY A 155 10.87 2.07 -12.08
CA GLY A 155 10.35 3.39 -12.42
C GLY A 155 10.62 3.80 -13.87
N ASP A 156 11.67 3.25 -14.49
CA ASP A 156 11.99 3.49 -15.90
C ASP A 156 11.08 2.69 -16.86
N ARG A 157 10.46 1.60 -16.38
CA ARG A 157 9.55 0.75 -17.16
C ARG A 157 8.07 1.02 -16.90
N LEU A 158 7.69 1.19 -15.65
CA LEU A 158 6.29 1.31 -15.22
C LEU A 158 5.90 2.75 -14.85
N GLY A 159 6.88 3.64 -14.69
CA GLY A 159 6.71 5.05 -14.35
C GLY A 159 6.87 5.37 -12.86
N ARG A 160 6.86 6.66 -12.52
CA ARG A 160 7.03 7.17 -11.15
C ARG A 160 5.94 8.20 -10.81
N GLY A 161 5.48 8.19 -9.56
CA GLY A 161 4.73 9.29 -8.95
C GLY A 161 5.69 10.39 -8.48
N THR A 162 5.44 11.64 -8.88
CA THR A 162 6.32 12.79 -8.59
C THR A 162 5.64 13.91 -7.81
N ARG A 163 4.32 13.84 -7.61
CA ARG A 163 3.57 14.82 -6.82
C ARG A 163 3.82 14.60 -5.33
N ARG A 164 3.43 15.59 -4.54
CA ARG A 164 3.47 15.56 -3.08
C ARG A 164 2.10 15.94 -2.51
N ALA A 165 1.61 15.13 -1.57
CA ALA A 165 0.38 15.39 -0.83
C ALA A 165 0.52 16.60 0.11
N GLY A 166 1.74 16.84 0.60
CA GLY A 166 1.97 17.79 1.70
C GLY A 166 1.47 17.21 3.02
N ASN A 167 1.06 18.07 3.94
CA ASN A 167 0.49 17.68 5.22
C ASN A 167 -1.03 17.42 5.07
N VAL A 168 -1.49 16.20 5.34
CA VAL A 168 -2.89 15.79 5.18
C VAL A 168 -3.58 15.74 6.55
N TRP A 169 -4.80 16.27 6.64
CA TRP A 169 -5.74 15.91 7.70
C TRP A 169 -6.75 14.89 7.16
N CYS A 170 -6.98 13.78 7.86
CA CYS A 170 -7.85 12.68 7.43
C CYS A 170 -8.92 12.38 8.49
N SER A 171 -10.21 12.26 8.14
CA SER A 171 -11.26 12.06 9.16
C SER A 171 -11.30 10.65 9.80
N TRP A 172 -10.67 9.64 9.19
CA TRP A 172 -10.90 8.23 9.53
C TRP A 172 -10.49 7.85 10.96
N TYR A 173 -9.21 7.97 11.33
CA TYR A 173 -8.69 7.42 12.58
C TYR A 173 -9.05 8.23 13.85
N ALA A 174 -10.15 8.99 13.79
CA ALA A 174 -10.83 9.60 14.93
C ALA A 174 -12.34 9.31 14.92
N TYR A 175 -13.01 9.45 13.77
CA TYR A 175 -14.47 9.32 13.66
C TYR A 175 -14.94 7.98 13.07
N TYR A 176 -14.09 7.28 12.33
CA TYR A 176 -14.46 6.19 11.42
C TYR A 176 -15.66 6.61 10.55
N GLU A 177 -16.59 5.69 10.26
CA GLU A 177 -17.82 5.94 9.47
C GLU A 177 -18.74 7.04 10.05
N ASN A 178 -18.53 7.47 11.30
CA ASN A 178 -19.45 8.38 12.03
C ASN A 178 -19.15 9.87 11.81
N ILE A 179 -18.81 10.25 10.57
CA ILE A 179 -18.64 11.65 10.13
C ILE A 179 -19.97 12.31 9.75
N THR A 180 -20.07 13.63 9.93
CA THR A 180 -21.21 14.48 9.53
C THR A 180 -20.74 15.82 8.98
N GLU A 181 -21.56 16.47 8.15
CA GLU A 181 -21.27 17.81 7.60
C GLU A 181 -21.06 18.87 8.70
N GLU A 182 -21.85 18.82 9.79
CA GLU A 182 -21.74 19.76 10.91
C GLU A 182 -20.40 19.59 11.65
N GLN A 183 -19.95 18.35 11.87
CA GLN A 183 -18.69 18.08 12.56
C GLN A 183 -17.51 18.50 11.69
N LEU A 184 -17.46 18.03 10.43
CA LEU A 184 -16.36 18.37 9.53
C LEU A 184 -16.31 19.89 9.22
N THR A 185 -17.46 20.57 9.18
CA THR A 185 -17.53 22.04 9.12
C THR A 185 -16.74 22.72 10.24
N LYS A 186 -16.91 22.26 11.49
CA LYS A 186 -16.18 22.81 12.65
C LYS A 186 -14.69 22.49 12.58
N ASP A 187 -14.34 21.28 12.16
CA ASP A 187 -12.93 20.87 12.03
C ASP A 187 -12.23 21.65 10.91
N ILE A 188 -12.85 21.83 9.74
CA ILE A 188 -12.34 22.67 8.64
C ILE A 188 -12.07 24.11 9.09
N ASP A 189 -12.96 24.70 9.89
CA ASP A 189 -12.76 26.05 10.44
C ASP A 189 -11.64 26.10 11.48
N ALA A 190 -11.45 25.04 12.27
CA ALA A 190 -10.37 24.93 13.25
C ALA A 190 -9.00 24.58 12.62
N LEU A 191 -8.97 23.93 11.45
CA LEU A 191 -7.77 23.64 10.66
C LEU A 191 -7.23 24.87 9.92
N ARG A 192 -8.05 25.91 9.75
CA ARG A 192 -7.67 27.15 9.04
C ARG A 192 -6.46 27.83 9.67
N GLY A 193 -5.37 27.94 8.91
CA GLY A 193 -4.10 28.55 9.37
C GLY A 193 -3.19 27.62 10.16
N LEU A 194 -3.63 26.38 10.44
CA LEU A 194 -2.72 25.29 10.81
C LEU A 194 -1.94 24.83 9.55
N PRO A 195 -0.75 24.24 9.72
CA PRO A 195 0.11 23.82 8.61
C PRO A 195 -0.38 22.52 7.95
N PHE A 196 -1.61 22.52 7.41
CA PHE A 196 -2.15 21.46 6.57
C PHE A 196 -2.29 21.97 5.12
N ASP A 197 -2.15 21.06 4.16
CA ASP A 197 -2.30 21.32 2.72
C ASP A 197 -3.57 20.67 2.15
N VAL A 198 -4.05 19.59 2.78
CA VAL A 198 -5.21 18.79 2.34
C VAL A 198 -6.14 18.52 3.54
N VAL A 199 -7.44 18.66 3.34
CA VAL A 199 -8.47 18.04 4.21
C VAL A 199 -9.10 16.91 3.43
N GLN A 200 -8.83 15.69 3.83
CA GLN A 200 -9.36 14.48 3.21
C GLN A 200 -10.50 13.91 4.06
N VAL A 201 -11.68 13.86 3.45
CA VAL A 201 -12.87 13.20 4.00
C VAL A 201 -12.75 11.71 3.67
N ASP A 202 -12.86 10.86 4.70
CA ASP A 202 -12.76 9.40 4.58
C ASP A 202 -14.13 8.71 4.53
N ASP A 203 -14.14 7.38 4.58
CA ASP A 203 -15.34 6.51 4.54
C ASP A 203 -16.46 6.95 5.52
N GLY A 204 -17.72 6.81 5.07
CA GLY A 204 -18.94 7.23 5.77
C GLY A 204 -19.61 8.48 5.23
N TRP A 205 -19.20 9.03 4.08
CA TRP A 205 -19.89 10.17 3.43
C TRP A 205 -20.91 9.73 2.38
N GLU A 206 -20.66 8.56 1.79
CA GLU A 206 -21.41 7.89 0.76
C GLU A 206 -22.72 7.26 1.29
N THR A 207 -23.69 7.02 0.41
CA THR A 207 -24.92 6.30 0.80
C THR A 207 -24.66 4.82 1.08
N ARG A 208 -23.74 4.22 0.32
CA ARG A 208 -23.21 2.87 0.48
C ARG A 208 -21.90 2.75 -0.28
N VAL A 209 -20.99 1.86 0.13
CA VAL A 209 -19.83 1.51 -0.72
C VAL A 209 -20.34 0.88 -2.03
N GLY A 210 -20.06 1.56 -3.14
CA GLY A 210 -20.62 1.28 -4.47
C GLY A 210 -21.65 2.32 -4.96
N ASP A 211 -22.18 3.16 -4.07
CA ASP A 211 -23.16 4.22 -4.34
C ASP A 211 -22.63 5.57 -3.84
N TRP A 212 -21.72 6.14 -4.64
CA TRP A 212 -20.88 7.31 -4.35
C TRP A 212 -21.64 8.64 -4.49
N GLU A 213 -22.77 8.73 -3.79
CA GLU A 213 -23.59 9.92 -3.59
C GLU A 213 -23.55 10.34 -2.11
N ALA A 214 -23.72 11.63 -1.82
CA ALA A 214 -23.79 12.13 -0.44
C ALA A 214 -24.97 11.51 0.32
N ASN A 215 -24.71 10.98 1.52
CA ASN A 215 -25.78 10.50 2.42
C ASN A 215 -26.45 11.65 3.19
N ASP A 216 -27.47 11.30 3.95
CA ASP A 216 -28.31 12.21 4.75
C ASP A 216 -27.57 12.90 5.92
N LYS A 217 -26.33 12.51 6.23
CA LYS A 217 -25.42 13.25 7.13
C LYS A 217 -24.71 14.42 6.44
N PHE A 218 -24.85 14.54 5.11
CA PHE A 218 -24.30 15.59 4.25
C PHE A 218 -25.40 16.26 3.40
N PRO A 219 -26.40 16.91 4.04
CA PRO A 219 -27.56 17.48 3.35
C PRO A 219 -27.25 18.57 2.33
N SER A 220 -26.12 19.28 2.44
CA SER A 220 -25.66 20.24 1.41
C SER A 220 -24.94 19.54 0.24
N GLY A 221 -24.50 18.29 0.43
CA GLY A 221 -23.75 17.51 -0.54
C GLY A 221 -22.25 17.78 -0.55
N MET A 222 -21.50 16.87 -1.19
CA MET A 222 -20.02 16.89 -1.16
C MET A 222 -19.40 18.04 -1.93
N ARG A 223 -20.11 18.65 -2.89
CA ARG A 223 -19.63 19.83 -3.61
C ARG A 223 -19.46 21.02 -2.65
N ASP A 224 -20.48 21.32 -1.86
CA ASP A 224 -20.46 22.43 -0.91
C ASP A 224 -19.40 22.22 0.18
N LEU A 225 -19.20 20.98 0.63
CA LEU A 225 -18.08 20.64 1.52
C LEU A 225 -16.71 20.90 0.87
N ALA A 226 -16.53 20.54 -0.40
CA ALA A 226 -15.30 20.84 -1.15
C ALA A 226 -15.09 22.34 -1.36
N GLU A 227 -16.15 23.10 -1.64
CA GLU A 227 -16.12 24.57 -1.70
C GLU A 227 -15.73 25.17 -0.33
N ARG A 228 -16.21 24.60 0.78
CA ARG A 228 -15.87 25.01 2.15
C ARG A 228 -14.41 24.74 2.51
N ILE A 229 -13.86 23.58 2.12
CA ILE A 229 -12.43 23.25 2.29
C ILE A 229 -11.56 24.25 1.49
N ARG A 230 -11.91 24.52 0.22
CA ARG A 230 -11.23 25.52 -0.62
C ARG A 230 -11.31 26.91 0.01
N GLY A 231 -12.45 27.28 0.58
CA GLY A 231 -12.65 28.55 1.30
C GLY A 231 -11.82 28.70 2.59
N ALA A 232 -11.34 27.59 3.17
CA ALA A 232 -10.37 27.60 4.27
C ALA A 232 -8.90 27.70 3.80
N GLY A 233 -8.65 27.71 2.48
CA GLY A 233 -7.31 27.73 1.89
C GLY A 233 -6.66 26.35 1.76
N LEU A 234 -7.44 25.28 1.85
CA LEU A 234 -6.98 23.89 1.89
C LEU A 234 -7.42 23.14 0.63
N ARG A 235 -6.71 22.07 0.25
CA ARG A 235 -7.13 21.21 -0.88
C ARG A 235 -8.20 20.20 -0.43
N PRO A 236 -9.34 20.09 -1.14
CA PRO A 236 -10.36 19.08 -0.84
C PRO A 236 -9.90 17.69 -1.28
N GLY A 237 -9.86 16.76 -0.34
CA GLY A 237 -9.62 15.35 -0.56
C GLY A 237 -10.84 14.48 -0.23
N LEU A 238 -10.98 13.36 -0.95
CA LEU A 238 -12.09 12.41 -0.76
C LEU A 238 -11.61 10.95 -0.84
N TRP A 239 -12.20 10.10 -0.03
CA TRP A 239 -12.04 8.65 -0.10
C TRP A 239 -13.12 8.02 -0.98
N ILE A 240 -12.71 7.01 -1.75
CA ILE A 240 -13.59 6.07 -2.46
C ILE A 240 -12.91 4.69 -2.53
N ALA A 241 -13.72 3.64 -2.64
CA ALA A 241 -13.26 2.29 -2.94
C ALA A 241 -13.73 1.87 -4.36
N PRO A 242 -13.12 2.42 -5.43
CA PRO A 242 -13.75 2.59 -6.75
C PRO A 242 -14.09 1.29 -7.50
N PHE A 243 -13.51 0.16 -7.11
CA PHE A 243 -13.68 -1.11 -7.79
C PHE A 243 -14.68 -2.04 -7.09
N ILE A 244 -15.12 -1.71 -5.87
CA ILE A 244 -15.98 -2.59 -5.06
C ILE A 244 -17.38 -2.03 -4.87
N VAL A 245 -18.32 -2.95 -4.67
CA VAL A 245 -19.70 -2.64 -4.30
C VAL A 245 -20.15 -3.57 -3.17
N LEU A 246 -20.99 -3.09 -2.26
CA LEU A 246 -21.66 -3.94 -1.29
C LEU A 246 -22.90 -4.61 -1.89
N PRO A 247 -23.27 -5.84 -1.48
CA PRO A 247 -24.39 -6.60 -2.03
C PRO A 247 -25.76 -5.90 -2.00
N ASP A 248 -25.95 -4.99 -1.04
CA ASP A 248 -27.18 -4.22 -0.84
C ASP A 248 -27.11 -2.78 -1.41
N SER A 249 -25.99 -2.41 -2.05
CA SER A 249 -25.90 -1.17 -2.83
C SER A 249 -26.96 -1.15 -3.94
N ARG A 250 -27.36 0.05 -4.34
CA ARG A 250 -28.20 0.29 -5.52
C ARG A 250 -27.48 -0.20 -6.77
N THR A 251 -26.20 0.11 -6.93
CA THR A 251 -25.37 -0.35 -8.05
C THR A 251 -25.36 -1.88 -8.18
N ALA A 252 -25.17 -2.64 -7.10
CA ALA A 252 -25.20 -4.10 -7.15
C ALA A 252 -26.59 -4.70 -7.50
N ARG A 253 -27.68 -3.98 -7.18
CA ARG A 253 -29.07 -4.44 -7.39
C ARG A 253 -29.66 -4.02 -8.73
N GLU A 254 -29.39 -2.80 -9.18
CA GLU A 254 -29.89 -2.24 -10.45
C GLU A 254 -28.95 -2.53 -11.63
N HIS A 255 -27.65 -2.69 -11.37
CA HIS A 255 -26.61 -2.95 -12.38
C HIS A 255 -25.78 -4.23 -12.12
N PRO A 256 -26.42 -5.39 -11.85
CA PRO A 256 -25.71 -6.65 -11.58
C PRO A 256 -24.87 -7.14 -12.78
N GLU A 257 -25.13 -6.65 -13.99
CA GLU A 257 -24.33 -6.91 -15.20
C GLU A 257 -22.91 -6.33 -15.15
N LEU A 258 -22.65 -5.34 -14.28
CA LEU A 258 -21.32 -4.75 -14.12
C LEU A 258 -20.38 -5.57 -13.24
N LEU A 259 -20.88 -6.61 -12.57
CA LEU A 259 -20.15 -7.37 -11.55
C LEU A 259 -19.36 -8.53 -12.17
N LEU A 260 -18.09 -8.66 -11.77
CA LEU A 260 -17.29 -9.85 -12.04
C LEU A 260 -17.96 -11.09 -11.45
N ARG A 261 -17.89 -12.20 -12.17
CA ARG A 261 -18.55 -13.45 -11.78
C ARG A 261 -17.54 -14.56 -11.51
N GLU A 262 -17.86 -15.40 -10.53
CA GLU A 262 -17.22 -16.71 -10.38
C GLU A 262 -17.69 -17.66 -11.50
N GLU A 263 -17.02 -18.79 -11.66
CA GLU A 263 -17.36 -19.78 -12.70
C GLU A 263 -18.81 -20.27 -12.61
N ASP A 264 -19.37 -20.38 -11.42
CA ASP A 264 -20.78 -20.76 -11.20
C ASP A 264 -21.79 -19.62 -11.45
N GLY A 265 -21.33 -18.42 -11.78
CA GLY A 265 -22.15 -17.25 -12.11
C GLY A 265 -22.54 -16.36 -10.92
N ARG A 266 -22.18 -16.71 -9.68
CA ARG A 266 -22.29 -15.80 -8.53
C ARG A 266 -21.35 -14.59 -8.70
N PRO A 267 -21.66 -13.42 -8.11
CA PRO A 267 -20.69 -12.31 -8.05
C PRO A 267 -19.41 -12.73 -7.31
N ALA A 268 -18.25 -12.36 -7.84
CA ALA A 268 -16.95 -12.66 -7.25
C ALA A 268 -16.76 -11.89 -5.93
N VAL A 269 -16.38 -12.61 -4.87
CA VAL A 269 -16.14 -12.02 -3.54
C VAL A 269 -14.69 -11.58 -3.42
N ALA A 270 -14.46 -10.26 -3.41
CA ALA A 270 -13.15 -9.65 -3.31
C ALA A 270 -12.66 -9.44 -1.85
N GLY A 271 -13.44 -9.91 -0.87
CA GLY A 271 -13.12 -9.88 0.56
C GLY A 271 -14.33 -9.53 1.42
N HIS A 272 -14.09 -9.19 2.69
CA HIS A 272 -15.14 -8.93 3.68
C HIS A 272 -14.80 -7.69 4.52
N ASN A 273 -15.75 -6.76 4.63
CA ASN A 273 -15.70 -5.57 5.49
C ASN A 273 -17.12 -5.00 5.70
N TRP A 274 -17.33 -4.01 6.58
CA TRP A 274 -18.65 -3.45 6.90
C TRP A 274 -19.72 -4.49 7.28
N GLY A 275 -19.29 -5.62 7.89
CA GLY A 275 -20.15 -6.75 8.26
C GLY A 275 -20.64 -7.64 7.10
N SER A 276 -20.12 -7.46 5.88
CA SER A 276 -20.58 -8.15 4.65
C SER A 276 -19.39 -8.63 3.81
N PRO A 277 -19.54 -9.63 2.91
CA PRO A 277 -18.69 -9.69 1.72
C PRO A 277 -18.86 -8.42 0.88
N TYR A 278 -17.84 -8.03 0.12
CA TYR A 278 -17.96 -7.05 -0.96
C TYR A 278 -17.63 -7.70 -2.32
N TRP A 279 -18.30 -7.22 -3.37
CA TRP A 279 -18.13 -7.69 -4.75
C TRP A 279 -17.31 -6.69 -5.56
N VAL A 280 -16.85 -7.08 -6.74
CA VAL A 280 -16.00 -6.26 -7.62
C VAL A 280 -16.65 -6.02 -8.99
N LEU A 281 -16.43 -4.83 -9.54
CA LEU A 281 -16.79 -4.47 -10.92
C LEU A 281 -15.87 -5.20 -11.93
N ASP A 282 -16.43 -5.79 -12.98
CA ASP A 282 -15.64 -6.35 -14.08
C ASP A 282 -15.16 -5.24 -15.02
N LEU A 283 -13.96 -4.72 -14.76
CA LEU A 283 -13.37 -3.65 -15.55
C LEU A 283 -12.93 -4.09 -16.96
N THR A 284 -13.14 -5.35 -17.36
CA THR A 284 -13.09 -5.75 -18.78
C THR A 284 -14.34 -5.31 -19.57
N LEU A 285 -15.45 -4.99 -18.90
CA LEU A 285 -16.67 -4.49 -19.51
C LEU A 285 -16.60 -2.97 -19.79
N PRO A 286 -16.84 -2.51 -21.03
CA PRO A 286 -16.93 -1.08 -21.35
C PRO A 286 -17.96 -0.31 -20.51
N ALA A 287 -19.05 -0.96 -20.10
CA ALA A 287 -20.08 -0.35 -19.25
C ALA A 287 -19.57 -0.09 -17.81
N ALA A 288 -18.78 -0.99 -17.24
CA ALA A 288 -18.16 -0.80 -15.93
C ALA A 288 -17.05 0.26 -16.00
N GLN A 289 -16.30 0.30 -17.10
CA GLN A 289 -15.33 1.36 -17.36
C GLN A 289 -16.00 2.74 -17.46
N GLU A 290 -17.13 2.89 -18.16
CA GLU A 290 -17.84 4.17 -18.25
C GLU A 290 -18.53 4.56 -16.93
N HIS A 291 -19.03 3.60 -16.15
CA HIS A 291 -19.49 3.86 -14.77
C HIS A 291 -18.36 4.47 -13.91
N LEU A 292 -17.16 3.88 -13.96
CA LEU A 292 -15.96 4.40 -13.28
C LEU A 292 -15.53 5.78 -13.82
N ARG A 293 -15.61 6.01 -15.14
CA ARG A 293 -15.34 7.33 -15.73
C ARG A 293 -16.33 8.39 -15.22
N GLY A 294 -17.63 8.07 -15.24
CA GLY A 294 -18.69 8.94 -14.74
C GLY A 294 -18.53 9.30 -13.26
N LEU A 295 -18.11 8.33 -12.44
CA LEU A 295 -17.75 8.58 -11.04
C LEU A 295 -16.64 9.64 -10.94
N VAL A 296 -15.49 9.41 -11.57
CA VAL A 296 -14.32 10.29 -11.40
C VAL A 296 -14.57 11.69 -11.98
N ARG A 297 -15.26 11.80 -13.12
CA ARG A 297 -15.70 13.10 -13.68
C ARG A 297 -16.55 13.88 -12.70
N ARG A 298 -17.45 13.24 -11.95
CA ARG A 298 -18.27 13.87 -10.92
C ARG A 298 -17.41 14.38 -9.75
N LEU A 299 -16.58 13.51 -9.17
CA LEU A 299 -15.78 13.85 -7.99
C LEU A 299 -14.78 14.99 -8.27
N VAL A 300 -14.07 14.90 -9.40
CA VAL A 300 -13.01 15.87 -9.74
C VAL A 300 -13.55 17.06 -10.52
N GLY A 301 -14.37 16.82 -11.55
CA GLY A 301 -14.87 17.87 -12.44
C GLY A 301 -16.06 18.67 -11.88
N GLU A 302 -17.03 18.00 -11.24
CA GLU A 302 -18.27 18.65 -10.77
C GLU A 302 -18.19 19.12 -9.32
N TRP A 303 -17.54 18.35 -8.43
CA TRP A 303 -17.37 18.69 -7.01
C TRP A 303 -16.02 19.38 -6.72
N GLY A 304 -15.00 19.14 -7.55
CA GLY A 304 -13.70 19.82 -7.47
C GLY A 304 -12.74 19.24 -6.44
N TYR A 305 -12.82 17.93 -6.15
CA TYR A 305 -11.84 17.24 -5.32
C TYR A 305 -10.52 17.07 -6.08
N THR A 306 -9.41 17.46 -5.45
CA THR A 306 -8.05 17.46 -6.06
C THR A 306 -7.07 16.51 -5.37
N TYR A 307 -7.57 15.73 -4.42
CA TYR A 307 -6.89 14.61 -3.79
C TYR A 307 -7.88 13.45 -3.68
N LEU A 308 -7.53 12.27 -4.15
CA LEU A 308 -8.35 11.06 -4.01
C LEU A 308 -7.58 9.99 -3.25
N LYS A 309 -8.13 9.50 -2.14
CA LYS A 309 -7.74 8.23 -1.50
C LYS A 309 -8.55 7.13 -2.17
N LEU A 310 -7.87 6.32 -2.96
CA LEU A 310 -8.42 5.24 -3.76
C LEU A 310 -8.15 3.92 -3.03
N ASP A 311 -9.17 3.29 -2.46
CA ASP A 311 -8.99 2.23 -1.48
C ASP A 311 -9.54 0.86 -1.93
N PHE A 312 -9.18 -0.20 -1.20
CA PHE A 312 -9.49 -1.60 -1.51
C PHE A 312 -9.08 -2.01 -2.94
N LEU A 313 -8.11 -1.33 -3.55
CA LEU A 313 -7.85 -1.43 -5.00
C LEU A 313 -7.44 -2.83 -5.44
N GLN A 314 -6.82 -3.64 -4.58
CA GLN A 314 -6.51 -5.05 -4.84
C GLN A 314 -7.72 -5.85 -5.31
N ALA A 315 -8.96 -5.42 -5.00
CA ALA A 315 -10.16 -6.03 -5.55
C ALA A 315 -10.14 -6.09 -7.09
N GLY A 316 -9.53 -5.10 -7.76
CA GLY A 316 -9.32 -5.12 -9.22
C GLY A 316 -8.41 -6.25 -9.72
N THR A 317 -7.76 -6.99 -8.83
CA THR A 317 -6.99 -8.23 -9.11
C THR A 317 -7.70 -9.51 -8.65
N THR A 318 -8.99 -9.45 -8.31
CA THR A 318 -9.78 -10.63 -7.89
C THR A 318 -9.92 -11.61 -9.07
N PRO A 319 -9.63 -12.91 -8.90
CA PRO A 319 -9.89 -13.92 -9.93
C PRO A 319 -11.39 -14.03 -10.25
N GLY A 320 -11.72 -14.17 -11.54
CA GLY A 320 -13.08 -14.42 -11.98
C GLY A 320 -13.19 -14.62 -13.49
N ARG A 321 -14.40 -14.96 -13.95
CA ARG A 321 -14.73 -15.09 -15.37
C ARG A 321 -14.99 -13.71 -15.97
N HIS A 322 -13.92 -13.11 -16.49
CA HIS A 322 -13.97 -11.86 -17.25
C HIS A 322 -14.72 -12.01 -18.57
N ALA A 323 -15.32 -10.92 -19.06
CA ALA A 323 -15.96 -10.88 -20.39
C ALA A 323 -14.96 -11.07 -21.55
N HIS A 324 -13.71 -10.67 -21.34
CA HIS A 324 -12.59 -10.85 -22.28
C HIS A 324 -11.35 -11.37 -21.52
N PRO A 325 -10.52 -12.24 -22.12
CA PRO A 325 -9.27 -12.68 -21.49
C PRO A 325 -8.35 -11.49 -21.23
N ALA A 326 -7.98 -11.29 -19.96
CA ALA A 326 -7.06 -10.25 -19.49
C ALA A 326 -6.43 -10.72 -18.17
N GLY A 327 -5.16 -10.39 -17.94
CA GLY A 327 -4.46 -10.72 -16.70
C GLY A 327 -4.97 -9.90 -15.52
N ARG A 328 -4.95 -10.44 -14.29
CA ARG A 328 -5.57 -9.79 -13.12
C ARG A 328 -4.99 -8.40 -12.82
N GLU A 329 -3.68 -8.20 -13.01
CA GLU A 329 -3.03 -6.89 -12.89
C GLU A 329 -3.32 -5.94 -14.07
N GLU A 330 -3.66 -6.44 -15.26
CA GLU A 330 -4.06 -5.63 -16.41
C GLU A 330 -5.46 -5.04 -16.22
N VAL A 331 -6.40 -5.83 -15.67
CA VAL A 331 -7.75 -5.38 -15.30
C VAL A 331 -7.67 -4.27 -14.25
N TYR A 332 -6.89 -4.50 -13.18
CA TYR A 332 -6.55 -3.48 -12.19
C TYR A 332 -5.99 -2.20 -12.83
N ARG A 333 -4.96 -2.34 -13.68
CA ARG A 333 -4.24 -1.19 -14.26
C ARG A 333 -5.13 -0.42 -15.22
N THR A 334 -6.07 -1.08 -15.89
CA THR A 334 -7.11 -0.44 -16.70
C THR A 334 -8.00 0.45 -15.83
N GLY A 335 -8.47 -0.04 -14.69
CA GLY A 335 -9.20 0.76 -13.71
C GLY A 335 -8.44 1.98 -13.22
N LEU A 336 -7.20 1.80 -12.76
CA LEU A 336 -6.41 2.90 -12.23
C LEU A 336 -6.00 3.91 -13.32
N ARG A 337 -5.78 3.45 -14.55
CA ARG A 337 -5.55 4.32 -15.72
C ARG A 337 -6.78 5.16 -16.03
N ILE A 338 -7.98 4.57 -16.02
CA ILE A 338 -9.24 5.32 -16.17
C ILE A 338 -9.34 6.43 -15.12
N ILE A 339 -9.05 6.12 -13.85
CA ILE A 339 -9.08 7.11 -12.77
C ILE A 339 -8.06 8.23 -13.04
N ARG A 340 -6.83 7.90 -13.44
CA ARG A 340 -5.81 8.91 -13.78
C ARG A 340 -6.19 9.77 -14.99
N GLU A 341 -6.77 9.17 -16.03
CA GLU A 341 -7.23 9.90 -17.24
C GLU A 341 -8.30 10.94 -16.88
N GLU A 342 -9.33 10.53 -16.13
CA GLU A 342 -10.49 11.37 -15.82
C GLU A 342 -10.24 12.35 -14.66
N ALA A 343 -9.39 11.98 -13.69
CA ALA A 343 -8.95 12.88 -12.61
C ALA A 343 -7.92 13.91 -13.08
N GLY A 344 -7.32 13.71 -14.26
CA GLY A 344 -6.35 14.61 -14.87
C GLY A 344 -4.96 14.63 -14.19
N PRO A 345 -4.08 15.51 -14.69
CA PRO A 345 -2.69 15.57 -14.27
C PRO A 345 -2.45 16.34 -12.97
N ASP A 346 -3.43 17.04 -12.41
CA ASP A 346 -3.22 17.87 -11.21
C ASP A 346 -3.78 17.25 -9.92
N THR A 347 -4.69 16.28 -10.05
CA THR A 347 -5.27 15.53 -8.93
C THR A 347 -4.23 14.56 -8.35
N TYR A 348 -4.01 14.63 -7.04
CA TYR A 348 -3.16 13.69 -6.32
C TYR A 348 -3.91 12.38 -6.07
N LEU A 349 -3.33 11.23 -6.43
CA LEU A 349 -3.92 9.90 -6.19
C LEU A 349 -3.10 9.12 -5.15
N LEU A 350 -3.69 8.92 -3.96
CA LEU A 350 -3.21 7.97 -2.96
C LEU A 350 -3.84 6.60 -3.23
N ALA A 351 -3.03 5.60 -3.56
CA ALA A 351 -3.48 4.21 -3.66
C ALA A 351 -3.43 3.51 -2.29
N SER A 352 -4.50 2.83 -1.92
CA SER A 352 -4.65 2.07 -0.67
C SER A 352 -5.26 0.69 -0.93
N GLY A 353 -4.89 -0.27 -0.07
CA GLY A 353 -5.15 -1.69 -0.29
C GLY A 353 -4.64 -2.16 -1.66
N ALA A 354 -3.50 -1.67 -2.14
CA ALA A 354 -3.13 -1.67 -3.55
C ALA A 354 -1.83 -2.46 -3.86
N PRO A 355 -1.79 -3.27 -4.95
CA PRO A 355 -0.57 -3.91 -5.44
C PRO A 355 0.41 -2.90 -6.05
N LEU A 356 1.71 -3.09 -5.78
CA LEU A 356 2.76 -2.13 -6.14
C LEU A 356 2.91 -1.95 -7.66
N LEU A 357 3.25 -3.03 -8.38
CA LEU A 357 3.67 -2.96 -9.78
C LEU A 357 2.64 -2.30 -10.71
N PRO A 358 1.36 -2.72 -10.74
CA PRO A 358 0.38 -2.13 -11.64
C PRO A 358 -0.08 -0.74 -11.19
N SER A 359 0.32 -0.26 -10.00
CA SER A 359 0.07 1.11 -9.53
C SER A 359 1.13 2.13 -10.00
N LEU A 360 2.34 1.67 -10.33
CA LEU A 360 3.45 2.54 -10.73
C LEU A 360 3.12 3.35 -11.99
N GLY A 361 3.57 4.61 -12.00
CA GLY A 361 3.28 5.59 -13.06
C GLY A 361 1.85 6.12 -13.11
N LEU A 362 0.93 5.62 -12.28
CA LEU A 362 -0.47 6.06 -12.23
C LEU A 362 -0.83 6.71 -10.88
N ALA A 363 -0.45 6.08 -9.76
CA ALA A 363 -0.57 6.65 -8.42
C ALA A 363 0.56 7.65 -8.12
N ASP A 364 0.29 8.63 -7.26
CA ASP A 364 1.31 9.56 -6.74
C ASP A 364 1.93 9.09 -5.43
N GLY A 365 1.12 8.39 -4.61
CA GLY A 365 1.57 7.71 -3.40
C GLY A 365 0.82 6.41 -3.14
N LEU A 366 1.36 5.60 -2.23
CA LEU A 366 0.89 4.25 -1.93
C LEU A 366 0.97 4.01 -0.41
N ARG A 367 -0.16 3.62 0.20
CA ARG A 367 -0.18 3.09 1.57
C ARG A 367 0.75 1.87 1.65
N SER A 368 1.75 1.93 2.52
CA SER A 368 2.83 0.93 2.58
C SER A 368 2.70 -0.11 3.69
N GLY A 369 1.64 -0.03 4.51
CA GLY A 369 1.34 -1.02 5.52
C GLY A 369 -0.16 -1.12 5.84
N PRO A 370 -0.53 -2.09 6.71
CA PRO A 370 -1.80 -2.14 7.41
C PRO A 370 -2.17 -0.80 8.04
N ASP A 371 -3.45 -0.65 8.36
CA ASP A 371 -3.94 0.51 9.09
C ASP A 371 -3.23 0.69 10.43
N VAL A 372 -2.89 1.93 10.78
CA VAL A 372 -2.59 2.26 12.18
C VAL A 372 -3.88 2.16 13.00
N ALA A 373 -3.72 1.95 14.29
CA ALA A 373 -4.79 2.09 15.26
C ALA A 373 -4.29 2.95 16.43
N PRO A 374 -5.19 3.52 17.24
CA PRO A 374 -4.87 4.09 18.55
C PRO A 374 -4.49 3.01 19.59
N LEU A 375 -3.78 1.96 19.16
CA LEU A 375 -3.36 0.77 19.89
C LEU A 375 -2.12 0.16 19.20
N TRP A 376 -1.14 -0.31 20.00
CA TRP A 376 0.13 -0.81 19.48
C TRP A 376 0.07 -2.26 19.01
N GLU A 377 -0.38 -3.17 19.87
CA GLU A 377 -0.64 -4.59 19.62
C GLU A 377 -1.93 -5.01 20.34
N HIS A 378 -2.57 -6.10 19.93
CA HIS A 378 -3.80 -6.61 20.56
C HIS A 378 -3.75 -8.13 20.76
N TYR A 379 -3.89 -8.60 22.00
CA TYR A 379 -3.67 -10.01 22.38
C TYR A 379 -4.60 -11.02 21.66
N ALA A 380 -5.77 -10.59 21.19
CA ALA A 380 -6.74 -11.46 20.53
C ALA A 380 -6.43 -11.70 19.03
N THR A 381 -5.40 -11.07 18.48
CA THR A 381 -4.95 -11.32 17.10
C THR A 381 -3.44 -11.49 17.03
N ARG A 382 -3.00 -12.22 16.01
CA ARG A 382 -1.60 -12.29 15.56
C ARG A 382 -1.51 -12.05 14.05
N ASP A 383 -2.61 -11.63 13.43
CA ASP A 383 -2.64 -11.35 12.00
C ASP A 383 -1.79 -10.10 11.72
N PRO A 384 -0.72 -10.23 10.91
CA PRO A 384 0.20 -9.12 10.64
C PRO A 384 -0.40 -8.09 9.67
N SER A 385 -1.66 -8.27 9.24
CA SER A 385 -2.44 -7.33 8.43
C SER A 385 -3.55 -6.60 9.19
N ASP A 386 -3.76 -6.90 10.48
CA ASP A 386 -4.76 -6.21 11.30
C ASP A 386 -4.35 -4.76 11.61
N ALA A 387 -5.35 -3.91 11.83
CA ALA A 387 -5.19 -2.50 12.14
C ALA A 387 -4.53 -2.32 13.53
N LEU A 388 -3.22 -2.12 13.54
CA LEU A 388 -2.36 -2.02 14.71
C LEU A 388 -1.17 -1.12 14.37
N ALA A 389 -0.86 -0.15 15.23
CA ALA A 389 0.24 0.78 14.97
C ALA A 389 1.59 0.07 14.77
N ARG A 390 1.84 -1.05 15.46
CA ARG A 390 3.04 -1.87 15.22
C ARG A 390 3.02 -2.52 13.84
N ASN A 391 1.90 -3.09 13.39
CA ASN A 391 1.79 -3.72 12.07
C ASN A 391 2.09 -2.71 10.95
N ALA A 392 1.54 -1.49 11.04
CA ALA A 392 1.82 -0.40 10.11
C ALA A 392 3.32 -0.05 10.05
N VAL A 393 3.97 0.13 11.21
CA VAL A 393 5.42 0.43 11.30
C VAL A 393 6.28 -0.69 10.72
N VAL A 394 6.03 -1.94 11.12
CA VAL A 394 6.81 -3.11 10.65
C VAL A 394 6.71 -3.25 9.14
N ASN A 395 5.53 -3.11 8.55
CA ASN A 395 5.37 -3.23 7.10
C ASN A 395 6.05 -2.08 6.34
N THR A 396 5.85 -0.85 6.80
CA THR A 396 6.36 0.33 6.10
C THR A 396 7.88 0.44 6.13
N VAL A 397 8.55 0.13 7.26
CA VAL A 397 10.02 0.20 7.34
C VAL A 397 10.70 -0.76 6.34
N HIS A 398 10.03 -1.86 5.99
CA HIS A 398 10.47 -2.82 4.97
C HIS A 398 10.16 -2.40 3.52
N ARG A 399 9.43 -1.31 3.31
CA ARG A 399 8.97 -0.83 2.00
C ARG A 399 9.50 0.57 1.64
N LEU A 400 10.31 1.20 2.50
CA LEU A 400 10.96 2.50 2.28
C LEU A 400 11.75 2.61 0.97
N TRP A 401 12.23 1.49 0.42
CA TRP A 401 12.89 1.43 -0.89
C TRP A 401 11.99 1.87 -2.07
N GLN A 402 10.67 1.96 -1.86
CA GLN A 402 9.70 2.46 -2.84
C GLN A 402 9.66 3.99 -2.95
N SER A 403 10.31 4.73 -2.04
CA SER A 403 10.34 6.21 -2.07
C SER A 403 10.88 6.87 -3.35
N PRO A 404 11.76 6.24 -4.17
CA PRO A 404 12.14 6.76 -5.49
C PRO A 404 11.12 6.46 -6.61
N LEU A 405 10.04 5.75 -6.29
CA LEU A 405 8.96 5.38 -7.22
C LEU A 405 7.70 6.22 -7.03
N LEU A 406 7.34 6.54 -5.78
CA LEU A 406 6.14 7.30 -5.39
C LEU A 406 6.24 7.73 -3.91
N GLU A 407 5.29 8.52 -3.40
CA GLU A 407 5.20 8.77 -1.95
C GLU A 407 4.83 7.49 -1.19
N VAL A 408 5.67 7.10 -0.24
CA VAL A 408 5.40 5.99 0.69
C VAL A 408 4.53 6.56 1.81
N ASP A 409 3.28 6.12 1.91
CA ASP A 409 2.37 6.55 2.96
C ASP A 409 2.39 5.55 4.14
N PRO A 410 2.98 5.94 5.30
CA PRO A 410 3.06 5.10 6.51
C PRO A 410 1.75 5.03 7.29
N ASP A 411 0.68 5.66 6.78
CA ASP A 411 -0.57 5.99 7.46
C ASP A 411 -0.43 7.13 8.50
N VAL A 412 -1.53 7.49 9.15
CA VAL A 412 -1.59 8.69 10.02
C VAL A 412 -0.73 8.59 11.30
N VAL A 413 -0.34 9.75 11.80
CA VAL A 413 0.33 9.90 13.11
C VAL A 413 -0.61 10.56 14.14
N TYR A 414 -0.31 10.35 15.42
CA TYR A 414 -1.11 10.85 16.55
C TYR A 414 -0.33 11.85 17.43
N PHE A 415 -1.11 12.72 18.06
CA PHE A 415 -0.74 13.69 19.09
C PHE A 415 -1.73 13.69 20.27
N ARG A 416 -2.97 13.22 20.06
CA ARG A 416 -3.99 13.15 21.10
C ARG A 416 -3.64 12.10 22.16
N SER A 417 -3.75 12.49 23.42
CA SER A 417 -3.90 11.54 24.54
C SER A 417 -5.35 11.05 24.70
N ARG A 418 -6.33 11.80 24.18
CA ARG A 418 -7.76 11.46 24.28
C ARG A 418 -8.12 10.33 23.32
N LEU A 419 -8.80 9.29 23.82
CA LEU A 419 -9.23 8.13 23.02
C LEU A 419 -8.04 7.51 22.24
N ASN A 420 -6.91 7.36 22.93
CA ASN A 420 -5.68 6.79 22.40
C ASN A 420 -4.98 5.95 23.47
N LEU A 421 -4.58 4.73 23.14
CA LEU A 421 -3.86 3.81 24.02
C LEU A 421 -2.35 3.76 23.72
N LEU A 422 -1.90 4.50 22.70
CA LEU A 422 -0.48 4.63 22.38
C LEU A 422 0.25 5.51 23.39
N THR A 423 1.36 5.01 23.92
CA THR A 423 2.31 5.79 24.73
C THR A 423 3.00 6.87 23.89
N GLU A 424 3.52 7.93 24.53
CA GLU A 424 4.26 9.00 23.83
C GLU A 424 5.45 8.46 23.01
N ARG A 425 6.10 7.38 23.46
CA ARG A 425 7.16 6.69 22.70
C ARG A 425 6.62 6.05 21.42
N GLN A 426 5.46 5.39 21.47
CA GLN A 426 4.82 4.77 20.32
C GLN A 426 4.30 5.81 19.32
N GLN A 427 3.71 6.91 19.81
CA GLN A 427 3.35 8.06 18.97
C GLN A 427 4.59 8.73 18.36
N GLY A 428 5.70 8.80 19.10
CA GLY A 428 7.02 9.19 18.61
C GLY A 428 7.49 8.35 17.42
N LEU A 429 7.46 7.03 17.53
CA LEU A 429 7.86 6.11 16.46
C LEU A 429 7.03 6.28 15.18
N LEU A 430 5.72 6.55 15.29
CA LEU A 430 4.88 6.85 14.12
C LEU A 430 5.30 8.18 13.45
N ARG A 431 5.54 9.23 14.24
CA ARG A 431 5.98 10.55 13.75
C ARG A 431 7.37 10.49 13.11
N ASP A 432 8.29 9.73 13.69
CA ASP A 432 9.64 9.52 13.15
C ASP A 432 9.59 8.74 11.82
N LEU A 433 8.72 7.73 11.71
CA LEU A 433 8.53 6.98 10.48
C LEU A 433 7.91 7.84 9.36
N ALA A 434 6.95 8.70 9.70
CA ALA A 434 6.37 9.68 8.78
C ALA A 434 7.37 10.73 8.29
N ASP A 435 8.31 11.14 9.16
CA ASP A 435 9.45 11.97 8.73
C ASP A 435 10.38 11.22 7.77
N ILE A 436 10.67 9.94 8.04
CA ILE A 436 11.50 9.09 7.16
C ILE A 436 10.83 8.85 5.80
N CYS A 437 9.51 8.69 5.76
CA CYS A 437 8.76 8.53 4.52
C CYS A 437 8.59 9.85 3.75
N GLY A 438 8.70 10.99 4.43
CA GLY A 438 8.39 12.32 3.90
C GLY A 438 6.90 12.60 3.73
N PHE A 439 6.03 11.68 4.15
CA PHE A 439 4.58 11.76 4.04
C PHE A 439 3.95 11.91 5.42
N ARG A 440 3.08 12.91 5.61
CA ARG A 440 2.52 13.24 6.93
C ARG A 440 1.02 13.42 6.87
N ALA A 441 0.31 12.47 7.45
CA ALA A 441 -1.14 12.55 7.66
C ALA A 441 -1.45 12.53 9.17
N VAL A 442 -2.52 13.24 9.58
CA VAL A 442 -3.00 13.29 10.97
C VAL A 442 -4.52 13.17 10.97
N SER A 443 -5.08 12.36 11.87
CA SER A 443 -6.54 12.27 12.06
C SER A 443 -7.07 12.95 13.31
N ASP A 444 -6.21 13.55 14.12
CA ASP A 444 -6.63 14.18 15.36
C ASP A 444 -7.45 15.45 15.08
N PRO A 445 -8.70 15.53 15.58
CA PRO A 445 -9.49 16.76 15.47
C PRO A 445 -8.88 17.84 16.37
N PRO A 446 -8.71 19.08 15.90
CA PRO A 446 -8.17 20.16 16.75
C PRO A 446 -8.94 20.36 18.06
N GLY A 447 -10.25 20.11 18.06
CA GLY A 447 -11.10 20.18 19.27
C GLY A 447 -10.95 19.00 20.25
N TRP A 448 -10.18 17.97 19.92
CA TRP A 448 -9.83 16.87 20.83
C TRP A 448 -8.46 17.06 21.48
N LEU A 449 -7.61 17.90 20.88
CA LEU A 449 -6.25 18.18 21.33
C LEU A 449 -6.25 19.19 22.49
N ARG A 450 -5.39 18.94 23.47
CA ARG A 450 -5.00 19.95 24.46
C ARG A 450 -4.12 21.03 23.82
N PRO A 451 -4.00 22.23 24.40
CA PRO A 451 -3.18 23.31 23.83
C PRO A 451 -1.72 22.89 23.56
N GLU A 452 -1.13 22.08 24.43
CA GLU A 452 0.22 21.54 24.29
C GLU A 452 0.34 20.51 23.17
N GLU A 453 -0.67 19.66 22.98
CA GLU A 453 -0.73 18.65 21.92
C GLU A 453 -0.91 19.34 20.54
N LEU A 454 -1.79 20.34 20.46
CA LEU A 454 -2.00 21.18 19.27
C LEU A 454 -0.73 21.96 18.88
N GLN A 455 0.02 22.47 19.87
CA GLN A 455 1.30 23.12 19.64
C GLN A 455 2.40 22.13 19.22
N ALA A 456 2.41 20.90 19.74
CA ALA A 456 3.31 19.85 19.30
C ALA A 456 3.04 19.44 17.84
N MET A 457 1.78 19.18 17.49
CA MET A 457 1.34 18.90 16.11
C MET A 457 1.74 20.04 15.16
N THR A 458 1.45 21.30 15.53
CA THR A 458 1.77 22.47 14.70
C THR A 458 3.28 22.64 14.48
N ARG A 459 4.11 22.34 15.49
CA ARG A 459 5.59 22.37 15.34
C ARG A 459 6.08 21.24 14.43
N TYR A 460 5.61 20.01 14.67
CA TYR A 460 5.96 18.84 13.86
C TYR A 460 5.66 19.08 12.37
N LEU A 461 4.42 19.44 12.05
CA LEU A 461 3.96 19.66 10.68
C LEU A 461 4.71 20.80 9.96
N ARG A 462 5.32 21.75 10.68
CA ARG A 462 6.19 22.81 10.13
C ARG A 462 7.65 22.38 9.97
N ALA A 463 8.17 21.51 10.83
CA ALA A 463 9.54 21.00 10.73
C ALA A 463 9.73 20.19 9.44
N ARG A 464 10.97 20.09 8.95
CA ARG A 464 11.38 19.18 7.87
C ARG A 464 12.81 18.71 8.23
N PRO A 465 12.97 17.65 9.05
CA PRO A 465 14.28 17.24 9.53
C PRO A 465 15.13 16.67 8.39
N GLU A 466 16.45 16.77 8.52
CA GLU A 466 17.38 15.98 7.70
C GLU A 466 17.29 14.52 8.14
N VAL A 467 16.86 13.65 7.21
CA VAL A 467 16.79 12.20 7.41
C VAL A 467 17.98 11.51 6.77
N ARG A 468 18.73 10.73 7.54
CA ARG A 468 19.80 9.86 7.04
C ARG A 468 19.65 8.44 7.55
N ARG A 469 19.48 7.47 6.65
CA ARG A 469 19.55 6.03 6.99
C ARG A 469 21.00 5.68 7.38
N THR A 470 21.17 4.93 8.47
CA THR A 470 22.47 4.46 8.97
C THR A 470 22.56 2.94 9.07
N GLY A 471 21.43 2.23 9.00
CA GLY A 471 21.33 0.78 8.91
C GLY A 471 19.93 0.35 8.47
N ARG A 472 19.64 -0.96 8.48
CA ARG A 472 18.35 -1.47 7.99
C ARG A 472 17.15 -0.78 8.66
N TYR A 473 17.22 -0.65 9.98
CA TYR A 473 16.18 -0.08 10.86
C TYR A 473 16.65 1.16 11.64
N HIS A 474 17.87 1.65 11.37
CA HIS A 474 18.50 2.75 12.10
C HIS A 474 18.57 4.01 11.23
N PHE A 475 18.21 5.15 11.81
CA PHE A 475 18.11 6.43 11.14
C PHE A 475 18.61 7.56 12.05
N LEU A 476 19.00 8.68 11.45
CA LEU A 476 19.25 9.94 12.11
C LEU A 476 18.26 10.99 11.58
N LEU A 477 17.54 11.65 12.48
CA LEU A 477 16.63 12.76 12.20
C LEU A 477 17.20 14.00 12.89
N ASP A 478 17.74 14.97 12.13
CA ASP A 478 18.52 16.11 12.67
C ASP A 478 19.63 15.67 13.66
N GLY A 479 20.25 14.52 13.40
CA GLY A 479 21.28 13.92 14.25
C GLY A 479 20.78 13.15 15.48
N ARG A 480 19.46 13.13 15.77
CA ARG A 480 18.86 12.24 16.77
C ARG A 480 18.73 10.84 16.20
N GLU A 481 19.21 9.85 16.94
CA GLU A 481 19.08 8.43 16.60
C GLU A 481 17.64 7.93 16.76
N VAL A 482 17.18 7.16 15.78
CA VAL A 482 15.91 6.45 15.75
C VAL A 482 16.19 5.01 15.33
N ASP A 483 15.78 4.06 16.17
CA ASP A 483 15.94 2.62 15.93
C ASP A 483 14.58 1.90 16.00
N PHE A 484 14.23 1.24 14.89
CA PHE A 484 13.03 0.40 14.78
C PHE A 484 13.31 -1.09 15.03
N THR A 485 14.55 -1.49 15.35
CA THR A 485 14.91 -2.89 15.62
C THR A 485 14.05 -3.53 16.71
N PRO A 486 13.75 -2.88 17.86
CA PRO A 486 12.86 -3.44 18.89
C PRO A 486 11.39 -3.53 18.44
N VAL A 487 11.00 -2.77 17.41
CA VAL A 487 9.65 -2.84 16.83
C VAL A 487 9.53 -4.04 15.90
N VAL A 488 10.55 -4.29 15.07
CA VAL A 488 10.57 -5.42 14.13
C VAL A 488 10.85 -6.74 14.85
N HIS A 489 11.80 -6.74 15.79
CA HIS A 489 12.22 -7.88 16.59
C HIS A 489 11.94 -7.60 18.08
N PRO A 490 10.68 -7.67 18.54
CA PRO A 490 10.33 -7.38 19.92
C PRO A 490 10.84 -8.49 20.84
N ASP A 491 11.59 -8.11 21.86
CA ASP A 491 11.83 -8.94 23.05
C ASP A 491 10.49 -9.39 23.63
N GLU A 492 10.44 -10.59 24.24
CA GLU A 492 9.18 -11.13 24.76
C GLU A 492 8.54 -10.25 25.85
N GLU A 493 9.37 -9.47 26.56
CA GLU A 493 8.94 -8.51 27.59
C GLU A 493 8.37 -7.18 27.03
N GLN A 494 8.62 -6.82 25.76
CA GLN A 494 8.20 -5.53 25.17
C GLN A 494 6.87 -5.58 24.40
N ARG A 495 6.17 -6.72 24.37
CA ARG A 495 4.91 -6.92 23.61
C ARG A 495 3.69 -6.18 24.16
N TYR A 496 3.80 -5.57 25.34
CA TYR A 496 2.73 -4.78 25.95
C TYR A 496 3.32 -3.49 26.54
N PRO A 497 2.56 -2.38 26.58
CA PRO A 497 3.00 -1.17 27.27
C PRO A 497 3.03 -1.45 28.79
N VAL A 498 4.22 -1.73 29.32
CA VAL A 498 4.47 -1.74 30.76
C VAL A 498 4.97 -0.36 31.19
N ALA A 499 4.01 0.43 31.69
CA ALA A 499 4.15 1.69 32.44
C ALA A 499 5.15 2.75 31.91
#